data_AF-A0A5E4XY01-F1
#
_entry.id   AF-A0A5E4XY01-F1
#
_cell.length_a   1.000
_cell.length_b   1.000
_cell.length_c   1.000
_cell.angle_alpha   90.00
_cell.angle_beta   90.00
_cell.angle_gamma   90.00
#
_symmetry.space_group_name_H-M   'P 1'
#
loop_
_entity.id
_entity.type
_entity.pdbx_description
1 polymer ?
#
loop_
_entity_poly.entity_id
_entity_poly.type
_entity_poly.pdbx_seq_one_letter_code
_entity_poly.pdbx_strand_id
1 'polypeptide(L)'
;MSKREQAALEFAAQVRSRTGDALIRYFMSHGVYVRQYDHLPDATALEGHQRFLASVANEFDATNRAIMLASDIRSLSLAEKEKAMLAVYSIEQKCASNLGLQGALADAAASLSQAVSAWPTPPSWTAPFLTALAGAICLYMNWGALGVGLLILALAFGAFRLQGYLKRKRFIEEVVADINKRFDSLLSVEISARPSLPETAGNPPLKAAGFAAVALVVAGFAWVSSPPHLSPMSAAQKPTQAAASKRHDAENASRREATSQASARRKDKAQSDATTTADPAATRTAPRNAIRASFDCTKAQSNAERIICSDPQLASADVELAALFANARAAVSDQDTFRERARAAWRYREKNCHDRECLVRWYADEGTVLRHIAQTGDPAAD
;
A
#
# COMPACT_ATOMS: atom_id res chain seq x y z
N MET A 1 -13.06 28.16 4.06
CA MET A 1 -14.26 27.36 3.73
C MET A 1 -15.23 27.37 4.91
N SER A 2 -16.44 27.88 4.72
CA SER A 2 -17.53 27.82 5.71
C SER A 2 -18.10 26.40 5.80
N LYS A 3 -18.61 26.02 6.99
CA LYS A 3 -19.31 24.73 7.19
C LYS A 3 -20.44 24.51 6.18
N ARG A 4 -21.12 25.59 5.75
CA ARG A 4 -22.19 25.53 4.75
C ARG A 4 -21.66 25.24 3.35
N GLU A 5 -20.51 25.80 3.00
CA GLU A 5 -19.84 25.57 1.71
C GLU A 5 -19.33 24.12 1.62
N GLN A 6 -18.72 23.62 2.71
CA GLN A 6 -18.30 22.21 2.79
C GLN A 6 -19.49 21.26 2.63
N ALA A 7 -20.61 21.54 3.30
CA ALA A 7 -21.82 20.73 3.16
C ALA A 7 -22.43 20.78 1.75
N ALA A 8 -22.27 21.89 1.01
CA ALA A 8 -22.71 21.98 -0.39
C ALA A 8 -21.79 21.16 -1.31
N LEU A 9 -20.47 21.24 -1.13
CA LEU A 9 -19.50 20.46 -1.89
C LEU A 9 -19.63 18.95 -1.62
N GLU A 10 -19.82 18.56 -0.36
CA GLU A 10 -20.06 17.17 0.03
C GLU A 10 -21.35 16.64 -0.59
N PHE A 11 -22.41 17.45 -0.60
CA PHE A 11 -23.66 17.10 -1.28
C PHE A 11 -23.46 16.91 -2.79
N ALA A 12 -22.75 17.83 -3.46
CA ALA A 12 -22.45 17.70 -4.89
C ALA A 12 -21.63 16.44 -5.20
N ALA A 13 -20.63 16.14 -4.38
CA ALA A 13 -19.84 14.92 -4.48
C ALA A 13 -20.70 13.66 -4.30
N GLN A 14 -21.62 13.68 -3.33
CA GLN A 14 -22.57 12.59 -3.10
C GLN A 14 -23.49 12.37 -4.31
N VAL A 15 -24.08 13.44 -4.86
CA VAL A 15 -24.94 13.37 -6.05
C VAL A 15 -24.15 12.81 -7.23
N ARG A 16 -22.96 13.35 -7.52
CA ARG A 16 -22.09 12.88 -8.61
C ARG A 16 -21.74 11.40 -8.47
N SER A 17 -21.30 10.98 -7.28
CA SER A 17 -20.90 9.59 -7.01
C SER A 17 -22.07 8.63 -7.19
N ARG A 18 -23.22 8.91 -6.58
CA ARG A 18 -24.38 8.01 -6.66
C ARG A 18 -24.92 7.89 -8.09
N THR A 19 -25.05 9.01 -8.79
CA THR A 19 -25.47 9.02 -10.18
C THR A 19 -24.49 8.29 -11.09
N GLY A 20 -23.19 8.53 -10.91
CA GLY A 20 -22.16 7.84 -11.68
C GLY A 20 -22.09 6.33 -11.38
N ASP A 21 -22.23 5.91 -10.13
CA ASP A 21 -22.26 4.49 -9.74
C ASP A 21 -23.43 3.73 -10.37
N ALA A 22 -24.59 4.37 -10.47
CA ALA A 22 -25.76 3.80 -11.13
C ALA A 22 -25.52 3.63 -12.64
N LEU A 23 -24.95 4.64 -13.29
CA LEU A 23 -24.61 4.61 -14.71
C LEU A 23 -23.50 3.59 -15.02
N ILE A 24 -22.43 3.55 -14.24
CA ILE A 24 -21.34 2.58 -14.41
C ILE A 24 -21.91 1.16 -14.31
N ARG A 25 -22.75 0.88 -13.32
CA ARG A 25 -23.44 -0.42 -13.22
C ARG A 25 -24.30 -0.73 -14.43
N TYR A 26 -25.05 0.25 -14.93
CA TYR A 26 -25.81 0.10 -16.17
C TYR A 26 -24.90 -0.23 -17.36
N PHE A 27 -23.86 0.54 -17.62
CA PHE A 27 -22.96 0.32 -18.76
C PHE A 27 -22.21 -1.02 -18.67
N MET A 28 -21.69 -1.36 -17.49
CA MET A 28 -21.02 -2.65 -17.28
C MET A 28 -21.97 -3.83 -17.51
N SER A 29 -23.26 -3.69 -17.16
CA SER A 29 -24.25 -4.73 -17.45
C SER A 29 -24.54 -4.92 -18.94
N HIS A 30 -24.15 -3.96 -19.80
CA HIS A 30 -24.23 -4.03 -21.26
C HIS A 30 -22.87 -4.32 -21.93
N GLY A 31 -21.86 -4.71 -21.14
CA GLY A 31 -20.53 -5.06 -21.65
C GLY A 31 -19.60 -3.89 -21.89
N VAL A 32 -20.03 -2.67 -21.53
CA VAL A 32 -19.22 -1.47 -21.70
C VAL A 32 -18.37 -1.29 -20.45
N TYR A 33 -17.05 -1.43 -20.60
CA TYR A 33 -16.14 -1.33 -19.46
C TYR A 33 -15.78 0.14 -19.16
N VAL A 34 -16.30 0.63 -18.03
CA VAL A 34 -16.02 1.95 -17.47
C VAL A 34 -15.57 1.79 -16.02
N ARG A 35 -14.40 2.30 -15.68
CA ARG A 35 -13.83 2.20 -14.32
C ARG A 35 -13.89 3.51 -13.54
N GLN A 36 -13.69 4.63 -14.23
CA GLN A 36 -13.60 5.97 -13.63
C GLN A 36 -14.71 6.87 -14.17
N TYR A 37 -15.17 7.82 -13.35
CA TYR A 37 -16.20 8.77 -13.72
C TYR A 37 -15.81 9.65 -14.91
N ASP A 38 -14.52 9.90 -15.12
CA ASP A 38 -14.00 10.75 -16.19
C ASP A 38 -14.19 10.13 -17.58
N HIS A 39 -14.35 8.81 -17.66
CA HIS A 39 -14.62 8.06 -18.90
C HIS A 39 -16.11 7.84 -19.15
N LEU A 40 -16.97 8.31 -18.25
CA LEU A 40 -18.42 8.17 -18.40
C LEU A 40 -18.98 8.95 -19.61
N PRO A 41 -18.49 10.16 -19.97
CA PRO A 41 -18.92 10.86 -21.18
C PRO A 41 -18.78 10.01 -22.45
N ASP A 42 -17.66 9.30 -22.60
CA ASP A 42 -17.38 8.42 -23.74
C ASP A 42 -18.41 7.27 -23.81
N ALA A 43 -18.80 6.72 -22.66
CA ALA A 43 -19.83 5.68 -22.59
C ALA A 43 -21.22 6.23 -22.94
N THR A 44 -21.53 7.45 -22.52
CA THR A 44 -22.79 8.11 -22.85
C THR A 44 -22.91 8.53 -24.31
N ALA A 45 -21.79 8.61 -25.04
CA ALA A 45 -21.79 8.93 -26.47
C ALA A 45 -22.18 7.73 -27.35
N LEU A 46 -22.16 6.50 -26.82
CA LEU A 46 -22.48 5.28 -27.56
C LEU A 46 -23.94 5.27 -28.04
N GLU A 47 -24.15 5.10 -29.35
CA GLU A 47 -25.47 5.13 -30.00
C GLU A 47 -26.46 4.13 -29.40
N GLY A 48 -25.98 2.94 -29.03
CA GLY A 48 -26.80 1.86 -28.48
C GLY A 48 -27.53 2.19 -27.17
N HIS A 49 -27.06 3.21 -26.44
CA HIS A 49 -27.62 3.60 -25.14
C HIS A 49 -28.44 4.90 -25.19
N GLN A 50 -28.44 5.62 -26.31
CA GLN A 50 -29.08 6.94 -26.41
C GLN A 50 -30.57 6.92 -26.09
N ARG A 51 -31.29 5.86 -26.49
CA ARG A 51 -32.73 5.73 -26.19
C ARG A 51 -33.00 5.67 -24.68
N PHE A 52 -32.18 4.92 -23.94
CA PHE A 52 -32.28 4.86 -22.49
C PHE A 52 -31.84 6.17 -21.85
N LEU A 53 -30.72 6.75 -22.28
CA LEU A 53 -30.20 8.01 -21.75
C LEU A 53 -31.17 9.18 -21.96
N ALA A 54 -31.88 9.22 -23.09
CA ALA A 54 -32.95 10.18 -23.33
C ALA A 54 -34.09 10.07 -22.30
N SER A 55 -34.37 8.87 -21.79
CA SER A 55 -35.43 8.63 -20.78
C SER A 55 -35.07 9.14 -19.37
N VAL A 56 -33.78 9.38 -19.10
CA VAL A 56 -33.25 9.88 -17.83
C VAL A 56 -32.65 11.29 -17.95
N ALA A 57 -32.71 11.91 -19.13
CA ALA A 57 -32.10 13.21 -19.41
C ALA A 57 -32.63 14.32 -18.50
N ASN A 58 -33.93 14.34 -18.23
CA ASN A 58 -34.55 15.36 -17.36
C ASN A 58 -34.02 15.27 -15.92
N GLU A 59 -33.82 14.05 -15.43
CA GLU A 59 -33.22 13.80 -14.12
C GLU A 59 -31.75 14.17 -14.09
N PHE A 60 -30.98 13.90 -15.16
CA PHE A 60 -29.60 14.36 -15.27
C PHE A 60 -29.49 15.87 -15.27
N ASP A 61 -30.38 16.58 -15.96
CA ASP A 61 -30.38 18.04 -15.92
C ASP A 61 -30.66 18.56 -14.51
N ALA A 62 -31.52 17.87 -13.73
CA ALA A 62 -31.79 18.24 -12.34
C ALA A 62 -30.57 18.02 -11.43
N THR A 63 -29.85 16.89 -11.58
CA THR A 63 -28.63 16.63 -10.79
C THR A 63 -27.48 17.55 -11.21
N ASN A 64 -27.27 17.78 -12.51
CA ASN A 64 -26.25 18.68 -13.03
C ASN A 64 -26.47 20.12 -12.57
N ARG A 65 -27.72 20.62 -12.61
CA ARG A 65 -28.05 21.95 -12.06
C ARG A 65 -27.68 22.05 -10.58
N ALA A 66 -27.99 21.04 -9.77
CA ALA A 66 -27.64 21.04 -8.36
C ALA A 66 -26.13 21.00 -8.11
N ILE A 67 -25.39 20.21 -8.89
CA ILE A 67 -23.91 20.15 -8.82
C ILE A 67 -23.31 21.51 -9.19
N MET A 68 -23.78 22.15 -10.27
CA MET A 68 -23.31 23.47 -10.69
C MET A 68 -23.57 24.53 -9.62
N LEU A 69 -24.79 24.60 -9.08
CA LEU A 69 -25.13 25.54 -8.01
C LEU A 69 -24.28 25.33 -6.74
N ALA A 70 -24.02 24.07 -6.36
CA ALA A 70 -23.18 23.74 -5.21
C ALA A 70 -21.69 24.04 -5.44
N SER A 71 -21.19 23.90 -6.67
CA SER A 71 -19.80 24.17 -7.04
C SER A 71 -19.53 25.67 -7.22
N ASP A 72 -20.38 26.35 -7.98
CA ASP A 72 -20.13 27.71 -8.46
C ASP A 72 -20.57 28.76 -7.44
N ILE A 73 -21.75 28.57 -6.84
CA ILE A 73 -22.36 29.53 -5.91
C ILE A 73 -21.99 29.15 -4.45
N ARG A 74 -21.49 27.93 -4.23
CA ARG A 74 -21.18 27.36 -2.90
C ARG A 74 -22.37 27.40 -1.92
N SER A 75 -23.59 27.51 -2.44
CA SER A 75 -24.84 27.52 -1.67
C SER A 75 -25.93 26.77 -2.42
N LEU A 76 -26.65 25.90 -1.72
CA LEU A 76 -27.80 25.17 -2.26
C LEU A 76 -28.97 25.24 -1.28
N SER A 77 -30.16 25.60 -1.78
CA SER A 77 -31.38 25.60 -0.99
C SER A 77 -31.84 24.19 -0.64
N LEU A 78 -32.66 24.04 0.41
CA LEU A 78 -33.23 22.75 0.80
C LEU A 78 -34.07 22.14 -0.34
N ALA A 79 -34.88 22.97 -1.01
CA ALA A 79 -35.72 22.54 -2.13
C ALA A 79 -34.89 22.00 -3.31
N GLU A 80 -33.75 22.63 -3.62
CA GLU A 80 -32.83 22.13 -4.66
C GLU A 80 -32.18 20.82 -4.25
N LYS A 81 -31.82 20.65 -2.97
CA LYS A 81 -31.29 19.38 -2.45
C LYS A 81 -32.30 18.26 -2.58
N GLU A 82 -33.55 18.49 -2.17
CA GLU A 82 -34.63 17.50 -2.27
C GLU A 82 -34.89 17.13 -3.73
N LYS A 83 -34.99 18.12 -4.62
CA LYS A 83 -35.20 17.89 -6.05
C LYS A 83 -34.07 17.08 -6.68
N ALA A 84 -32.82 17.40 -6.35
CA ALA A 84 -31.66 16.65 -6.84
C ALA A 84 -31.65 15.22 -6.32
N MET A 85 -31.97 15.01 -5.04
CA MET A 85 -32.04 13.67 -4.47
C MET A 85 -33.15 12.82 -5.09
N LEU A 86 -34.33 13.38 -5.35
CA LEU A 86 -35.39 12.69 -6.08
C LEU A 86 -34.95 12.27 -7.48
N ALA A 87 -34.22 13.15 -8.19
CA ALA A 87 -33.65 12.84 -9.48
C ALA A 87 -32.62 11.69 -9.40
N VAL A 88 -31.73 11.69 -8.39
CA VAL A 88 -30.78 10.59 -8.14
C VAL A 88 -31.53 9.27 -7.95
N TYR A 89 -32.58 9.23 -7.11
CA TYR A 89 -33.35 8.01 -6.89
C TYR A 89 -34.05 7.52 -8.16
N SER A 90 -34.61 8.42 -8.97
CA SER A 90 -35.20 8.05 -10.27
C SER A 90 -34.16 7.47 -11.23
N ILE A 91 -32.97 8.06 -11.31
CA ILE A 91 -31.86 7.53 -12.13
C ILE A 91 -31.44 6.15 -11.65
N GLU A 92 -31.22 5.98 -10.33
CA GLU A 92 -30.85 4.69 -9.74
C GLU A 92 -31.89 3.61 -10.06
N GLN A 93 -33.17 3.94 -9.89
CA GLN A 93 -34.27 3.03 -10.17
C GLN A 93 -34.34 2.66 -11.65
N LYS A 94 -34.25 3.64 -12.56
CA LYS A 94 -34.29 3.41 -14.01
C LYS A 94 -33.07 2.63 -14.51
N CYS A 95 -31.88 2.88 -13.95
CA CYS A 95 -30.68 2.11 -14.25
C CYS A 95 -30.84 0.65 -13.77
N ALA A 96 -31.34 0.45 -12.56
CA ALA A 96 -31.54 -0.88 -11.98
C ALA A 96 -32.62 -1.69 -12.73
N SER A 97 -33.65 -1.04 -13.26
CA SER A 97 -34.69 -1.72 -14.04
C SER A 97 -34.30 -2.03 -15.49
N ASN A 98 -33.25 -1.40 -16.01
CA ASN A 98 -32.76 -1.58 -17.38
C ASN A 98 -31.36 -2.20 -17.40
N LEU A 99 -31.03 -3.12 -16.49
CA LEU A 99 -29.74 -3.82 -16.53
C LEU A 99 -29.68 -4.80 -17.71
N GLY A 100 -28.51 -4.87 -18.35
CA GLY A 100 -28.23 -5.81 -19.43
C GLY A 100 -27.83 -7.21 -18.94
N LEU A 101 -27.58 -8.10 -19.90
CA LEU A 101 -27.27 -9.51 -19.64
C LEU A 101 -25.81 -9.76 -19.17
N GLN A 102 -24.92 -8.79 -19.34
CA GLN A 102 -23.49 -8.91 -19.05
C GLN A 102 -23.12 -8.38 -17.66
N GLY A 103 -24.04 -8.45 -16.68
CA GLY A 103 -23.80 -7.99 -15.30
C GLY A 103 -22.56 -8.60 -14.62
N ALA A 104 -22.12 -9.79 -15.05
CA ALA A 104 -20.92 -10.45 -14.56
C ALA A 104 -19.60 -9.74 -14.94
N LEU A 105 -19.63 -8.78 -15.87
CA LEU A 105 -18.44 -8.01 -16.26
C LEU A 105 -17.89 -7.21 -15.06
N ALA A 106 -18.77 -6.68 -14.21
CA ALA A 106 -18.38 -5.96 -13.02
C ALA A 106 -17.61 -6.85 -12.02
N ASP A 107 -18.08 -8.08 -11.83
CA ASP A 107 -17.42 -9.05 -10.96
C ASP A 107 -16.07 -9.50 -11.53
N ALA A 108 -15.98 -9.69 -12.85
CA ALA A 108 -14.73 -10.02 -13.53
C ALA A 108 -13.71 -8.88 -13.41
N ALA A 109 -14.14 -7.63 -13.60
CA ALA A 109 -13.30 -6.44 -13.42
C ALA A 109 -12.79 -6.29 -11.99
N ALA A 110 -13.65 -6.48 -11.00
CA ALA A 110 -13.30 -6.42 -9.58
C ALA A 110 -12.28 -7.52 -9.22
N SER A 111 -12.52 -8.73 -9.69
CA SER A 111 -11.62 -9.89 -9.52
C SER A 111 -10.26 -9.63 -10.16
N LEU A 112 -10.24 -9.03 -11.35
CA LEU A 112 -8.99 -8.67 -12.04
C LEU A 112 -8.19 -7.64 -11.23
N SER A 113 -8.84 -6.56 -10.77
CA SER A 113 -8.19 -5.55 -9.93
C SER A 113 -7.65 -6.14 -8.63
N GLN A 114 -8.40 -7.05 -8.01
CA GLN A 114 -7.95 -7.75 -6.81
C GLN A 114 -6.72 -8.63 -7.10
N ALA A 115 -6.75 -9.43 -8.16
CA ALA A 115 -5.65 -10.30 -8.55
C ALA A 115 -4.36 -9.50 -8.86
N VAL A 116 -4.48 -8.40 -9.60
CA VAL A 116 -3.35 -7.51 -9.91
C VAL A 116 -2.80 -6.86 -8.64
N SER A 117 -3.65 -6.41 -7.72
CA SER A 117 -3.18 -5.84 -6.44
C SER A 117 -2.49 -6.86 -5.52
N ALA A 118 -2.76 -8.15 -5.70
CA ALA A 118 -2.17 -9.24 -4.94
C ALA A 118 -0.79 -9.68 -5.48
N TRP A 119 -0.25 -8.97 -6.48
CA TRP A 119 1.03 -9.26 -7.10
C TRP A 119 2.16 -9.36 -6.07
N PRO A 120 2.99 -10.42 -6.10
CA PRO A 120 4.00 -10.64 -5.08
C PRO A 120 5.14 -9.64 -5.25
N THR A 121 5.62 -9.10 -4.13
CA THR A 121 6.84 -8.28 -4.11
C THR A 121 8.07 -9.19 -4.15
N PRO A 122 9.15 -8.77 -4.85
CA PRO A 122 10.38 -9.55 -4.88
C PRO A 122 10.97 -9.69 -3.48
N PRO A 123 11.55 -10.85 -3.13
CA PRO A 123 12.13 -11.06 -1.81
C PRO A 123 13.30 -10.10 -1.56
N SER A 124 13.40 -9.58 -0.34
CA SER A 124 14.60 -8.90 0.12
C SER A 124 15.71 -9.91 0.42
N TRP A 125 16.94 -9.55 0.05
CA TRP A 125 18.13 -10.39 0.21
C TRP A 125 18.98 -10.02 1.43
N THR A 126 18.54 -9.06 2.23
CA THR A 126 19.28 -8.55 3.39
C THR A 126 19.46 -9.60 4.47
N ALA A 127 18.39 -10.33 4.83
CA ALA A 127 18.46 -11.39 5.82
C ALA A 127 19.44 -12.52 5.45
N PRO A 128 19.35 -13.18 4.26
CA PRO A 128 20.32 -14.22 3.90
C PRO A 128 21.75 -13.68 3.78
N PHE A 129 21.92 -12.41 3.37
CA PHE A 129 23.23 -11.77 3.34
C PHE A 129 23.85 -11.62 4.74
N LEU A 130 23.09 -11.12 5.72
CA LEU A 130 23.59 -10.97 7.10
C LEU A 130 23.89 -12.32 7.74
N THR A 131 23.09 -13.36 7.47
CA THR A 131 23.36 -14.71 7.96
C THR A 131 24.61 -15.31 7.32
N ALA A 132 24.84 -15.06 6.02
CA ALA A 132 26.05 -15.52 5.34
C ALA A 132 27.30 -14.79 5.85
N LEU A 133 27.19 -13.48 6.12
CA LEU A 133 28.26 -12.69 6.72
C LEU A 133 28.62 -13.19 8.13
N ALA A 134 27.62 -13.47 8.97
CA ALA A 134 27.84 -14.07 10.29
C ALA A 134 28.53 -15.45 10.17
N GLY A 135 28.11 -16.27 9.20
CA GLY A 135 28.77 -17.54 8.89
C GLY A 135 30.25 -17.37 8.52
N ALA A 136 30.58 -16.41 7.67
CA ALA A 136 31.96 -16.10 7.30
C ALA A 136 32.81 -15.63 8.50
N ILE A 137 32.24 -14.81 9.40
CA ILE A 137 32.90 -14.40 10.64
C ILE A 137 33.17 -15.62 11.53
N CYS A 138 32.23 -16.55 11.67
CA CYS A 138 32.44 -17.78 12.42
C CYS A 138 33.56 -18.66 11.81
N LEU A 139 33.65 -18.73 10.47
CA LEU A 139 34.76 -19.42 9.80
C LEU A 139 36.12 -18.78 10.13
N TYR A 140 36.18 -17.44 10.13
CA TYR A 140 37.38 -16.69 10.48
C TYR A 140 37.80 -16.87 11.95
N MET A 141 36.83 -16.93 12.88
CA MET A 141 37.04 -17.19 14.30
C MET A 141 37.33 -18.68 14.63
N ASN A 142 37.59 -19.51 13.61
CA ASN A 142 37.88 -20.95 13.72
C ASN A 142 36.72 -21.80 14.26
N TRP A 143 35.47 -21.29 14.20
CA TRP A 143 34.25 -22.04 14.49
C TRP A 143 33.71 -22.67 13.21
N GLY A 144 34.52 -23.54 12.60
CA GLY A 144 34.31 -24.07 11.24
C GLY A 144 32.92 -24.67 10.99
N ALA A 145 32.48 -25.58 11.88
CA ALA A 145 31.19 -26.27 11.73
C ALA A 145 29.99 -25.31 11.80
N LEU A 146 30.03 -24.32 12.70
CA LEU A 146 28.97 -23.32 12.83
C LEU A 146 28.95 -22.36 11.63
N GLY A 147 30.13 -21.96 11.14
CA GLY A 147 30.25 -21.10 9.97
C GLY A 147 29.71 -21.74 8.69
N VAL A 148 30.05 -23.01 8.44
CA VAL A 148 29.50 -23.77 7.30
C VAL A 148 27.99 -23.97 7.45
N GLY A 149 27.50 -24.28 8.65
CA GLY A 149 26.07 -24.44 8.92
C GLY A 149 25.25 -23.18 8.60
N LEU A 150 25.74 -22.00 9.00
CA LEU A 150 25.09 -20.72 8.73
C LEU A 150 25.07 -20.36 7.23
N LEU A 151 26.13 -20.68 6.49
CA LEU A 151 26.19 -20.50 5.03
C LEU A 151 25.18 -21.38 4.31
N ILE A 152 25.10 -22.66 4.66
CA ILE A 152 24.12 -23.60 4.08
C ILE A 152 22.71 -23.10 4.37
N LEU A 153 22.43 -22.69 5.61
CA LEU A 153 21.13 -22.14 6.00
C LEU A 153 20.78 -20.88 5.20
N ALA A 154 21.72 -19.96 5.02
CA ALA A 154 21.53 -18.72 4.26
C ALA A 154 21.17 -19.02 2.78
N LEU A 155 21.90 -19.93 2.14
CA LEU A 155 21.66 -20.33 0.76
C LEU A 155 20.33 -21.08 0.60
N ALA A 156 20.04 -22.04 1.49
CA ALA A 156 18.80 -22.80 1.49
C ALA A 156 17.58 -21.88 1.71
N PHE A 157 17.66 -20.97 2.68
CA PHE A 157 16.60 -20.00 2.94
C PHE A 157 16.39 -19.04 1.77
N GLY A 158 17.47 -18.53 1.17
CA GLY A 158 17.41 -17.68 -0.03
C GLY A 158 16.75 -18.39 -1.22
N ALA A 159 17.13 -19.64 -1.49
CA ALA A 159 16.55 -20.47 -2.54
C ALA A 159 15.05 -20.75 -2.30
N PHE A 160 14.67 -21.10 -1.06
CA PHE A 160 13.28 -21.32 -0.68
C PHE A 160 12.42 -20.07 -0.91
N ARG A 161 12.89 -18.89 -0.49
CA ARG A 161 12.18 -17.61 -0.67
C ARG A 161 12.01 -17.26 -2.16
N LEU A 162 13.05 -17.47 -2.97
CA LEU A 162 12.98 -17.26 -4.41
C LEU A 162 11.99 -18.22 -5.09
N GLN A 163 12.05 -19.51 -4.76
CA GLN A 163 11.13 -20.50 -5.31
C GLN A 163 9.68 -20.20 -4.92
N GLY A 164 9.43 -19.80 -3.67
CA GLY A 164 8.11 -19.38 -3.20
C GLY A 164 7.58 -18.17 -3.98
N TYR A 165 8.43 -17.16 -4.19
CA TYR A 165 8.12 -15.99 -5.01
C TYR A 165 7.78 -16.38 -6.46
N LEU A 166 8.63 -17.18 -7.12
CA LEU A 166 8.45 -17.60 -8.52
C LEU A 166 7.20 -18.50 -8.71
N LYS A 167 6.88 -19.34 -7.73
CA LYS A 167 5.63 -20.13 -7.74
C LYS A 167 4.41 -19.22 -7.63
N ARG A 168 4.40 -18.29 -6.67
CA ARG A 168 3.28 -17.37 -6.46
C ARG A 168 3.10 -16.40 -7.64
N LYS A 169 4.20 -15.94 -8.24
CA LYS A 169 4.19 -15.12 -9.46
C LYS A 169 3.46 -15.85 -10.60
N ARG A 170 3.90 -17.07 -10.94
CA ARG A 170 3.27 -17.88 -12.01
C ARG A 170 1.80 -18.18 -11.74
N PHE A 171 1.45 -18.49 -10.50
CA PHE A 171 0.06 -18.73 -10.11
C PHE A 171 -0.82 -17.50 -10.36
N ILE A 172 -0.35 -16.30 -9.98
CA ILE A 172 -1.12 -15.07 -10.21
C ILE A 172 -1.18 -14.71 -11.69
N GLU A 173 -0.12 -14.95 -12.46
CA GLU A 173 -0.12 -14.79 -13.92
C GLU A 173 -1.21 -15.66 -14.58
N GLU A 174 -1.32 -16.92 -14.17
CA GLU A 174 -2.34 -17.85 -14.67
C GLU A 174 -3.77 -17.41 -14.26
N VAL A 175 -3.97 -17.04 -12.99
CA VAL A 175 -5.26 -16.52 -12.50
C VAL A 175 -5.67 -15.26 -13.24
N VAL A 176 -4.75 -14.32 -13.46
CA VAL A 176 -5.02 -13.08 -14.20
C VAL A 176 -5.34 -13.40 -15.67
N ALA A 177 -4.65 -14.36 -16.29
CA ALA A 177 -4.95 -14.79 -17.65
C ALA A 177 -6.35 -15.41 -17.78
N ASP A 178 -6.77 -16.24 -16.81
CA ASP A 178 -8.11 -16.83 -16.80
C ASP A 178 -9.20 -15.77 -16.61
N ILE A 179 -9.00 -14.84 -15.66
CA ILE A 179 -9.93 -13.72 -15.44
C ILE A 179 -10.02 -12.85 -16.69
N ASN A 180 -8.89 -12.56 -17.36
CA ASN A 180 -8.88 -11.80 -18.60
C ASN A 180 -9.68 -12.50 -19.71
N LYS A 181 -9.56 -13.82 -19.87
CA LYS A 181 -10.38 -14.57 -20.84
C LYS A 181 -11.88 -14.42 -20.54
N ARG A 182 -12.26 -14.56 -19.26
CA ARG A 182 -13.66 -14.37 -18.84
C ARG A 182 -14.13 -12.94 -19.10
N PHE A 183 -13.28 -11.95 -18.78
CA PHE A 183 -13.56 -10.54 -19.02
C PHE A 183 -13.77 -10.28 -20.52
N ASP A 184 -12.87 -10.74 -21.37
CA ASP A 184 -12.94 -10.57 -22.83
C ASP A 184 -14.21 -11.21 -23.42
N SER A 185 -14.69 -12.32 -22.85
CA SER A 185 -15.95 -12.95 -23.28
C SER A 185 -17.22 -12.14 -22.95
N LEU A 186 -17.12 -11.22 -21.98
CA LEU A 186 -18.23 -10.38 -21.51
C LEU A 186 -18.14 -8.94 -22.03
N LEU A 187 -17.00 -8.57 -22.61
CA LEU A 187 -16.69 -7.22 -23.05
C LEU A 187 -17.28 -6.96 -24.44
N SER A 188 -18.02 -5.87 -24.58
CA SER A 188 -18.51 -5.36 -25.87
C SER A 188 -17.70 -4.15 -26.33
N VAL A 189 -17.43 -3.21 -25.42
CA VAL A 189 -16.67 -1.98 -25.68
C VAL A 189 -15.74 -1.69 -24.52
N GLU A 190 -14.45 -1.52 -24.80
CA GLU A 190 -13.44 -1.12 -23.82
C GLU A 190 -13.21 0.40 -23.89
N ILE A 191 -13.61 1.13 -22.84
CA ILE A 191 -13.40 2.59 -22.76
C ILE A 191 -12.27 2.89 -21.76
N SER A 192 -12.33 2.29 -20.58
CA SER A 192 -11.28 2.46 -19.56
C SER A 192 -10.16 1.43 -19.73
N ALA A 193 -8.91 1.83 -19.48
CA ALA A 193 -7.79 0.91 -19.47
C ALA A 193 -7.91 -0.12 -18.33
N ARG A 194 -7.81 -1.40 -18.67
CA ARG A 194 -7.80 -2.51 -17.71
C ARG A 194 -6.50 -2.55 -16.88
N PRO A 195 -6.56 -2.97 -15.61
CA PRO A 195 -5.37 -3.13 -14.78
C PRO A 195 -4.46 -4.22 -15.35
N SER A 196 -3.22 -3.86 -15.66
CA SER A 196 -2.19 -4.78 -16.14
C SER A 196 -1.22 -5.18 -15.03
N LEU A 197 -0.55 -6.32 -15.22
CA LEU A 197 0.49 -6.77 -14.32
C LEU A 197 1.65 -5.78 -14.30
N PRO A 198 2.17 -5.38 -13.12
CA PRO A 198 3.29 -4.46 -13.07
C PRO A 198 4.55 -5.12 -13.63
N GLU A 199 5.28 -4.37 -14.44
CA GLU A 199 6.58 -4.80 -14.92
C GLU A 199 7.56 -4.88 -13.74
N THR A 200 8.05 -6.09 -13.42
CA THR A 200 8.95 -6.28 -12.28
C THR A 200 10.32 -5.70 -12.61
N ALA A 201 10.68 -4.58 -11.99
CA ALA A 201 11.99 -3.96 -12.15
C ALA A 201 13.13 -4.87 -11.63
N GLY A 202 14.00 -5.30 -12.55
CA GLY A 202 15.17 -6.12 -12.26
C GLY A 202 14.90 -7.62 -12.26
N ASN A 203 15.98 -8.41 -12.36
CA ASN A 203 15.90 -9.86 -12.48
C ASN A 203 16.17 -10.53 -11.11
N PRO A 204 15.13 -10.90 -10.32
CA PRO A 204 15.31 -11.47 -8.98
C PRO A 204 16.23 -12.71 -8.93
N PRO A 205 16.19 -13.69 -9.87
CA PRO A 205 17.16 -14.78 -9.86
C PRO A 205 18.59 -14.31 -10.15
N LEU A 206 18.80 -13.27 -10.96
CA LEU A 206 20.13 -12.71 -11.17
C LEU A 206 20.70 -12.11 -9.87
N LYS A 207 19.86 -11.38 -9.12
CA LYS A 207 20.25 -10.86 -7.80
C LYS A 207 20.56 -12.01 -6.83
N ALA A 208 19.73 -13.04 -6.80
CA ALA A 208 19.95 -14.23 -5.98
C ALA A 208 21.31 -14.90 -6.28
N ALA A 209 21.62 -15.08 -7.56
CA ALA A 209 22.89 -15.64 -8.02
C ALA A 209 24.08 -14.76 -7.60
N GLY A 210 23.96 -13.44 -7.74
CA GLY A 210 24.96 -12.48 -7.28
C GLY A 210 25.23 -12.60 -5.77
N PHE A 211 24.18 -12.66 -4.95
CA PHE A 211 24.32 -12.84 -3.49
C PHE A 211 24.96 -14.18 -3.13
N ALA A 212 24.55 -15.26 -3.78
CA ALA A 212 25.14 -16.59 -3.54
C ALA A 212 26.64 -16.61 -3.91
N ALA A 213 27.02 -16.01 -5.04
CA ALA A 213 28.41 -15.90 -5.46
C ALA A 213 29.25 -15.09 -4.46
N VAL A 214 28.76 -13.92 -4.03
CA VAL A 214 29.45 -13.09 -3.03
C VAL A 214 29.60 -13.84 -1.70
N ALA A 215 28.54 -14.50 -1.23
CA ALA A 215 28.59 -15.28 0.01
C ALA A 215 29.65 -16.39 -0.04
N LEU A 216 29.75 -17.12 -1.16
CA LEU A 216 30.75 -18.17 -1.35
C LEU A 216 32.18 -17.61 -1.42
N VAL A 217 32.38 -16.48 -2.13
CA VAL A 217 33.70 -15.83 -2.23
C VAL A 217 34.17 -15.34 -0.85
N VAL A 218 33.29 -14.67 -0.09
CA VAL A 218 33.62 -14.16 1.25
C VAL A 218 33.90 -15.31 2.21
N ALA A 219 33.13 -16.40 2.14
CA ALA A 219 33.37 -17.60 2.93
C ALA A 219 34.71 -18.27 2.61
N GLY A 220 35.05 -18.40 1.32
CA GLY A 220 36.32 -18.96 0.87
C GLY A 220 37.51 -18.12 1.32
N PHE A 221 37.41 -16.79 1.21
CA PHE A 221 38.43 -15.88 1.70
C PHE A 221 38.61 -15.99 3.22
N ALA A 222 37.51 -15.99 3.98
CA ALA A 222 37.54 -16.13 5.43
C ALA A 222 38.25 -17.42 5.85
N TRP A 223 37.95 -18.55 5.19
CA TRP A 223 38.58 -19.84 5.46
C TRP A 223 40.08 -19.88 5.16
N VAL A 224 40.53 -19.25 4.06
CA VAL A 224 41.96 -19.15 3.70
C VAL A 224 42.72 -18.23 4.65
N SER A 225 42.07 -17.17 5.14
CA SER A 225 42.68 -16.17 6.02
C SER A 225 42.71 -16.54 7.50
N SER A 226 42.11 -17.67 7.89
CA SER A 226 42.06 -18.09 9.30
C SER A 226 43.48 -18.37 9.83
N PRO A 227 43.90 -17.72 10.94
CA PRO A 227 45.25 -17.90 11.46
C PRO A 227 45.46 -19.34 11.97
N PRO A 228 46.58 -20.01 11.63
CA PRO A 228 46.93 -21.30 12.20
C PRO A 228 47.21 -21.13 13.70
N HIS A 229 46.63 -21.99 14.54
CA HIS A 229 46.80 -21.91 15.99
C HIS A 229 48.19 -22.40 16.42
N LEU A 230 48.85 -21.64 17.30
CA LEU A 230 49.92 -22.15 18.16
C LEU A 230 49.30 -23.14 19.16
N SER A 231 49.77 -24.38 19.15
CA SER A 231 49.38 -25.40 20.13
C SER A 231 49.79 -24.99 21.55
N PRO A 232 48.99 -25.27 22.60
CA PRO A 232 49.43 -25.08 23.98
C PRO A 232 50.50 -26.14 24.31
N MET A 233 51.70 -25.69 24.68
CA MET A 233 52.79 -26.59 25.10
C MET A 233 52.40 -27.33 26.38
N SER A 234 52.53 -28.65 26.29
CA SER A 234 52.70 -29.56 27.41
C SER A 234 53.93 -29.18 28.23
N ALA A 235 53.75 -29.00 29.54
CA ALA A 235 54.83 -29.08 30.51
C ALA A 235 54.31 -29.75 31.79
N ALA A 236 54.53 -31.06 31.87
CA ALA A 236 54.40 -31.83 33.09
C ALA A 236 55.76 -31.91 33.81
N GLN A 237 55.71 -31.73 35.15
CA GLN A 237 56.63 -32.23 36.20
C GLN A 237 57.99 -31.51 36.39
N LYS A 238 58.48 -31.17 37.60
CA LYS A 238 58.22 -31.62 39.01
C LYS A 238 59.01 -30.71 40.03
N PRO A 239 59.22 -31.10 41.32
CA PRO A 239 58.52 -30.80 42.60
C PRO A 239 59.14 -29.62 43.42
N THR A 240 58.54 -29.10 44.51
CA THR A 240 58.79 -29.48 45.94
C THR A 240 57.91 -28.63 46.89
N GLN A 241 57.67 -29.15 48.09
CA GLN A 241 56.56 -28.98 49.05
C GLN A 241 56.54 -27.68 49.90
N ALA A 242 55.31 -27.31 50.33
CA ALA A 242 54.84 -26.95 51.69
C ALA A 242 53.66 -25.96 51.56
N ALA A 243 52.51 -26.03 52.24
CA ALA A 243 51.99 -26.84 53.32
C ALA A 243 50.45 -26.66 53.39
N ALA A 244 49.77 -27.61 54.05
CA ALA A 244 48.43 -27.50 54.67
C ALA A 244 47.21 -27.31 53.74
N SER A 245 46.03 -27.92 53.93
CA SER A 245 45.53 -28.97 54.82
C SER A 245 44.14 -29.38 54.29
N LYS A 246 44.00 -30.68 53.96
CA LYS A 246 42.83 -31.59 54.05
C LYS A 246 41.38 -31.12 53.73
N ARG A 247 40.81 -31.86 52.75
CA ARG A 247 39.52 -32.62 52.69
C ARG A 247 38.22 -31.84 52.43
N HIS A 248 37.55 -32.07 51.28
CA HIS A 248 36.48 -33.07 50.99
C HIS A 248 35.25 -32.89 51.88
N ASP A 249 33.99 -32.89 51.46
CA ASP A 249 33.27 -33.01 50.18
C ASP A 249 31.83 -32.52 50.47
N ALA A 250 31.07 -32.25 49.41
CA ALA A 250 29.62 -32.41 49.26
C ALA A 250 28.66 -32.09 50.44
N GLU A 251 27.61 -31.32 50.16
CA GLU A 251 26.25 -31.87 49.99
C GLU A 251 25.16 -30.79 50.18
N ASN A 252 24.18 -30.87 49.26
CA ASN A 252 22.78 -30.46 49.28
C ASN A 252 22.28 -29.25 50.08
N ALA A 253 21.49 -28.47 49.34
CA ALA A 253 20.13 -28.05 49.66
C ALA A 253 19.86 -27.49 51.06
N SER A 254 19.49 -26.21 51.10
CA SER A 254 18.47 -25.82 52.06
C SER A 254 17.53 -24.74 51.52
N ARG A 255 16.28 -24.98 51.90
CA ARG A 255 15.04 -24.29 51.68
C ARG A 255 14.68 -23.69 53.05
N ARG A 256 14.15 -22.45 53.04
CA ARG A 256 13.45 -21.78 54.18
C ARG A 256 14.39 -21.43 55.36
N GLU A 257 14.18 -20.43 56.17
CA GLU A 257 13.06 -19.52 56.44
C GLU A 257 13.61 -18.34 57.27
N ALA A 258 12.85 -17.24 57.31
CA ALA A 258 12.72 -16.31 58.43
C ALA A 258 13.88 -15.33 58.76
N THR A 259 13.71 -14.04 58.42
CA THR A 259 13.40 -12.89 59.33
C THR A 259 14.53 -12.58 60.32
N SER A 260 15.00 -11.35 60.55
CA SER A 260 14.44 -9.99 60.57
C SER A 260 15.66 -9.05 60.79
N GLN A 261 15.73 -7.74 60.58
CA GLN A 261 14.91 -6.60 61.01
C GLN A 261 15.67 -5.36 60.44
N ALA A 262 15.02 -4.48 59.68
CA ALA A 262 14.41 -3.23 60.16
C ALA A 262 15.37 -2.02 60.27
N SER A 263 15.18 -1.04 59.37
CA SER A 263 14.89 0.38 59.68
C SER A 263 15.15 1.22 58.43
N ALA A 264 14.10 1.61 57.71
CA ALA A 264 13.37 2.86 57.86
C ALA A 264 13.85 3.93 56.85
N ARG A 265 12.95 4.39 55.96
CA ARG A 265 12.21 5.66 56.11
C ARG A 265 11.71 6.21 54.76
N ARG A 266 10.35 6.27 54.62
CA ARG A 266 9.53 7.26 53.88
C ARG A 266 9.65 7.26 52.33
N LYS A 267 8.60 7.46 51.50
CA LYS A 267 7.26 8.04 51.68
C LYS A 267 6.43 7.80 50.39
N ASP A 268 5.09 7.74 50.55
CA ASP A 268 4.01 8.10 49.59
C ASP A 268 3.91 7.27 48.28
N LYS A 269 2.79 6.70 47.79
CA LYS A 269 1.34 6.88 48.02
C LYS A 269 0.56 5.73 47.34
N ALA A 270 -0.28 5.03 48.09
CA ALA A 270 -1.40 4.20 47.61
C ALA A 270 -2.62 5.15 47.39
N GLN A 271 -3.73 4.89 46.71
CA GLN A 271 -4.39 3.73 46.12
C GLN A 271 -5.78 4.25 45.69
N SER A 272 -6.43 3.65 44.71
CA SER A 272 -7.77 3.07 44.88
C SER A 272 -8.45 2.82 43.54
N ASP A 273 -8.72 1.55 43.30
CA ASP A 273 -9.82 1.06 42.49
C ASP A 273 -11.16 1.61 42.97
N ALA A 274 -12.09 1.79 42.03
CA ALA A 274 -13.51 1.72 42.31
C ALA A 274 -14.24 1.16 41.08
N THR A 275 -14.82 -0.02 41.27
CA THR A 275 -15.85 -0.64 40.44
C THR A 275 -17.15 0.15 40.52
N THR A 276 -17.80 0.45 39.38
CA THR A 276 -19.27 0.62 39.29
C THR A 276 -19.75 0.39 37.85
N THR A 277 -20.61 -0.63 37.73
CA THR A 277 -21.78 -0.85 36.85
C THR A 277 -22.06 0.12 35.68
N ALA A 278 -22.13 -0.41 34.44
CA ALA A 278 -23.07 -0.01 33.37
C ALA A 278 -22.98 -0.95 32.14
N ASP A 279 -24.12 -1.18 31.48
CA ASP A 279 -24.36 -1.92 30.22
C ASP A 279 -23.31 -1.73 29.10
N PRO A 280 -23.26 -2.65 28.12
CA PRO A 280 -23.04 -2.24 26.75
C PRO A 280 -24.16 -2.73 25.82
N ALA A 281 -25.12 -1.85 25.59
CA ALA A 281 -25.77 -1.76 24.29
C ALA A 281 -24.73 -1.30 23.26
N ALA A 282 -24.55 -2.12 22.22
CA ALA A 282 -24.03 -1.81 20.88
C ALA A 282 -23.16 -0.56 20.69
N THR A 283 -21.89 -0.78 20.36
CA THR A 283 -21.25 -0.02 19.27
C THR A 283 -20.69 -1.03 18.28
N ARG A 284 -21.52 -1.32 17.27
CA ARG A 284 -21.10 -1.99 16.05
C ARG A 284 -20.15 -1.03 15.32
N THR A 285 -18.85 -1.24 15.46
CA THR A 285 -17.83 -0.55 14.68
C THR A 285 -18.09 -0.86 13.21
N ALA A 286 -18.64 0.10 12.48
CA ALA A 286 -18.69 0.05 11.03
C ALA A 286 -17.25 -0.06 10.50
N PRO A 287 -16.99 -0.83 9.42
CA PRO A 287 -15.66 -0.90 8.84
C PRO A 287 -15.26 0.51 8.40
N ARG A 288 -14.18 1.02 8.97
CA ARG A 288 -13.55 2.27 8.55
C ARG A 288 -13.07 2.03 7.12
N ASN A 289 -13.76 2.58 6.12
CA ASN A 289 -13.29 2.56 4.73
C ASN A 289 -11.82 2.98 4.76
N ALA A 290 -10.91 2.06 4.41
CA ALA A 290 -9.50 2.33 4.49
C ALA A 290 -9.18 3.49 3.54
N ILE A 291 -8.75 4.61 4.09
CA ILE A 291 -8.23 5.74 3.31
C ILE A 291 -7.01 5.21 2.55
N ARG A 292 -7.07 5.22 1.22
CA ARG A 292 -5.99 4.70 0.36
C ARG A 292 -5.43 5.84 -0.47
N ALA A 293 -4.25 6.32 -0.06
CA ALA A 293 -3.39 7.13 -0.91
C ALA A 293 -2.63 6.24 -1.91
N SER A 294 -1.90 6.83 -2.86
CA SER A 294 -1.03 6.12 -3.80
C SER A 294 0.20 5.50 -3.11
N PHE A 295 0.47 5.88 -1.86
CA PHE A 295 1.54 5.36 -1.02
C PHE A 295 1.02 4.68 0.25
N ASP A 296 1.92 3.98 0.94
CA ASP A 296 1.64 3.26 2.18
C ASP A 296 1.51 4.23 3.36
N CYS A 297 0.28 4.50 3.79
CA CYS A 297 0.01 5.39 4.91
C CYS A 297 0.62 4.96 6.25
N THR A 298 1.02 3.69 6.40
CA THR A 298 1.74 3.24 7.60
C THR A 298 3.19 3.73 7.64
N LYS A 299 3.70 4.25 6.51
CA LYS A 299 5.05 4.76 6.34
C LYS A 299 5.13 6.27 6.16
N ALA A 300 4.01 6.99 6.34
CA ALA A 300 3.97 8.44 6.23
C ALA A 300 4.92 9.10 7.25
N GLN A 301 5.88 9.87 6.76
CA GLN A 301 6.88 10.58 7.58
C GLN A 301 6.66 12.08 7.55
N SER A 302 6.25 12.64 6.42
CA SER A 302 6.10 14.09 6.30
C SER A 302 4.76 14.60 6.84
N ASN A 303 4.65 15.92 7.03
CA ASN A 303 3.39 16.53 7.43
C ASN A 303 2.36 16.39 6.29
N ALA A 304 2.79 16.66 5.05
CA ALA A 304 1.98 16.47 3.86
C ALA A 304 1.42 15.04 3.76
N GLU A 305 2.27 14.01 3.90
CA GLU A 305 1.85 12.60 3.84
C GLU A 305 0.86 12.23 4.94
N ARG A 306 1.07 12.72 6.18
CA ARG A 306 0.15 12.47 7.30
C ARG A 306 -1.21 13.13 7.08
N ILE A 307 -1.25 14.33 6.52
CA ILE A 307 -2.49 15.02 6.15
C ILE A 307 -3.21 14.24 5.04
N ILE A 308 -2.48 13.83 3.99
CA ILE A 308 -3.04 13.01 2.89
C ILE A 308 -3.65 11.71 3.44
N CYS A 309 -2.95 11.02 4.34
CA CYS A 309 -3.42 9.75 4.90
C CYS A 309 -4.58 9.86 5.90
N SER A 310 -4.87 11.05 6.39
CA SER A 310 -5.99 11.31 7.30
C SER A 310 -7.19 11.96 6.61
N ASP A 311 -7.06 12.38 5.35
CA ASP A 311 -8.10 13.03 4.57
C ASP A 311 -8.47 12.19 3.33
N PRO A 312 -9.68 11.63 3.25
CA PRO A 312 -10.12 10.80 2.12
C PRO A 312 -10.08 11.51 0.76
N GLN A 313 -10.32 12.83 0.71
CA GLN A 313 -10.30 13.57 -0.54
C GLN A 313 -8.87 13.80 -1.03
N LEU A 314 -7.94 14.12 -0.12
CA LEU A 314 -6.52 14.24 -0.47
C LEU A 314 -5.91 12.89 -0.84
N ALA A 315 -6.31 11.80 -0.18
CA ALA A 315 -5.90 10.46 -0.56
C ALA A 315 -6.40 10.07 -1.96
N SER A 316 -7.65 10.42 -2.28
CA SER A 316 -8.20 10.23 -3.64
C SER A 316 -7.45 11.08 -4.68
N ALA A 317 -7.16 12.34 -4.37
CA ALA A 317 -6.41 13.24 -5.24
C ALA A 317 -4.97 12.73 -5.47
N ASP A 318 -4.34 12.15 -4.46
CA ASP A 318 -3.02 11.52 -4.56
C ASP A 318 -3.04 10.29 -5.49
N VAL A 319 -4.10 9.48 -5.45
CA VAL A 319 -4.31 8.36 -6.40
C VAL A 319 -4.53 8.86 -7.83
N GLU A 320 -5.32 9.92 -8.00
CA GLU A 320 -5.58 10.53 -9.31
C GLU A 320 -4.31 11.13 -9.91
N LEU A 321 -3.54 11.87 -9.12
CA LEU A 321 -2.27 12.45 -9.55
C LEU A 321 -1.27 11.36 -9.97
N ALA A 322 -1.23 10.22 -9.27
CA ALA A 322 -0.37 9.10 -9.65
C ALA A 322 -0.73 8.53 -11.04
N ALA A 323 -2.03 8.50 -11.40
CA ALA A 323 -2.47 8.10 -12.74
C ALA A 323 -2.07 9.14 -13.80
N LEU A 324 -2.27 10.44 -13.52
CA LEU A 324 -1.84 11.52 -14.41
C LEU A 324 -0.32 11.52 -14.63
N PHE A 325 0.45 11.28 -13.58
CA PHE A 325 1.90 11.16 -13.66
C PHE A 325 2.32 10.01 -14.59
N ALA A 326 1.64 8.86 -14.50
CA ALA A 326 1.92 7.72 -15.38
C ALA A 326 1.65 8.05 -16.86
N ASN A 327 0.55 8.76 -17.14
CA ASN A 327 0.20 9.20 -18.49
C ASN A 327 1.20 10.22 -19.04
N ALA A 328 1.54 11.24 -18.24
CA ALA A 328 2.53 12.25 -18.60
C ALA A 328 3.90 11.61 -18.89
N ARG A 329 4.33 10.66 -18.05
CA ARG A 329 5.58 9.91 -18.24
C ARG A 329 5.60 9.11 -19.54
N ALA A 330 4.46 8.59 -19.97
CA ALA A 330 4.37 7.83 -21.22
C ALA A 330 4.41 8.72 -22.47
N ALA A 331 3.96 9.97 -22.36
CA ALA A 331 3.91 10.92 -23.47
C ALA A 331 5.25 11.64 -23.74
N VAL A 332 6.08 11.84 -22.72
CA VAL A 332 7.34 12.59 -22.84
C VAL A 332 8.48 11.78 -23.44
N SER A 333 9.23 12.41 -24.35
CA SER A 333 10.44 11.86 -24.95
C SER A 333 11.69 12.11 -24.08
N ASP A 334 11.82 13.31 -23.50
CA ASP A 334 12.87 13.65 -22.54
C ASP A 334 12.44 13.26 -21.11
N GLN A 335 12.81 12.04 -20.73
CA GLN A 335 12.51 11.46 -19.43
C GLN A 335 13.29 12.12 -18.28
N ASP A 336 14.47 12.69 -18.53
CA ASP A 336 15.31 13.24 -17.47
C ASP A 336 14.80 14.61 -17.02
N THR A 337 14.40 15.45 -17.97
CA THR A 337 13.73 16.73 -17.67
C THR A 337 12.40 16.50 -16.94
N PHE A 338 11.60 15.53 -17.36
CA PHE A 338 10.35 15.18 -16.68
C PHE A 338 10.58 14.70 -15.24
N ARG A 339 11.58 13.83 -15.02
CA ARG A 339 11.93 13.34 -13.67
C ARG A 339 12.38 14.48 -12.76
N GLU A 340 13.18 15.42 -13.25
CA GLU A 340 13.65 16.54 -12.43
C GLU A 340 12.51 17.48 -12.05
N ARG A 341 11.61 17.78 -12.99
CA ARG A 341 10.38 18.53 -12.74
C ARG A 341 9.53 17.87 -11.65
N ALA A 342 9.23 16.59 -11.81
CA ALA A 342 8.42 15.85 -10.84
C ALA A 342 9.07 15.80 -9.45
N ARG A 343 10.40 15.64 -9.39
CA ARG A 343 11.15 15.76 -8.12
C ARG A 343 11.08 17.16 -7.53
N ALA A 344 11.10 18.21 -8.35
CA ALA A 344 10.98 19.58 -7.88
C ALA A 344 9.57 19.87 -7.33
N ALA A 345 8.52 19.45 -8.04
CA ALA A 345 7.13 19.56 -7.60
C ALA A 345 6.89 18.81 -6.28
N TRP A 346 7.38 17.58 -6.17
CA TRP A 346 7.30 16.80 -4.93
C TRP A 346 8.05 17.49 -3.78
N ARG A 347 9.31 17.91 -3.99
CA ARG A 347 10.08 18.65 -2.96
C ARG A 347 9.37 19.93 -2.52
N TYR A 348 8.74 20.64 -3.47
CA TYR A 348 7.96 21.83 -3.15
C TYR A 348 6.79 21.50 -2.23
N ARG A 349 6.01 20.45 -2.53
CA ARG A 349 4.91 19.98 -1.68
C ARG A 349 5.40 19.69 -0.26
N GLU A 350 6.45 18.89 -0.15
CA GLU A 350 7.01 18.46 1.14
C GLU A 350 7.51 19.64 1.98
N LYS A 351 8.07 20.67 1.33
CA LYS A 351 8.63 21.83 2.02
C LYS A 351 7.59 22.90 2.37
N ASN A 352 6.58 23.11 1.53
CA ASN A 352 5.71 24.29 1.63
C ASN A 352 4.31 23.97 2.16
N CYS A 353 3.80 22.76 1.91
CA CYS A 353 2.44 22.41 2.34
C CYS A 353 2.41 21.78 3.73
N HIS A 354 1.83 22.52 4.67
CA HIS A 354 1.68 22.13 6.08
C HIS A 354 0.22 22.03 6.52
N ASP A 355 -0.71 22.27 5.61
CA ASP A 355 -2.14 22.19 5.83
C ASP A 355 -2.87 21.62 4.61
N ARG A 356 -4.15 21.31 4.83
CA ARG A 356 -5.04 20.73 3.82
C ARG A 356 -5.24 21.64 2.62
N GLU A 357 -5.38 22.94 2.82
CA GLU A 357 -5.74 23.89 1.76
C GLU A 357 -4.59 24.08 0.77
N CYS A 358 -3.35 24.11 1.28
CA CYS A 358 -2.15 24.08 0.45
C CYS A 358 -2.10 22.81 -0.42
N LEU A 359 -2.35 21.63 0.19
CA LEU A 359 -2.31 20.37 -0.54
C LEU A 359 -3.39 20.30 -1.63
N VAL A 360 -4.61 20.76 -1.34
CA VAL A 360 -5.69 20.81 -2.33
C VAL A 360 -5.30 21.66 -3.53
N ARG A 361 -4.72 22.85 -3.30
CA ARG A 361 -4.25 23.73 -4.38
C ARG A 361 -3.10 23.08 -5.15
N TRP A 362 -2.12 22.54 -4.45
CA TRP A 362 -0.99 21.87 -5.05
C TRP A 362 -1.41 20.70 -5.96
N TYR A 363 -2.36 19.85 -5.53
CA TYR A 363 -2.88 18.77 -6.37
C TYR A 363 -3.61 19.27 -7.62
N ALA A 364 -4.37 20.37 -7.51
CA ALA A 364 -5.05 20.96 -8.66
C ALA A 364 -4.07 21.56 -9.68
N ASP A 365 -3.04 22.26 -9.18
CA ASP A 365 -2.00 22.88 -10.00
C ASP A 365 -1.15 21.81 -10.71
N GLU A 366 -0.60 20.86 -9.95
CA GLU A 366 0.22 19.77 -10.49
C GLU A 366 -0.60 18.85 -11.42
N GLY A 367 -1.87 18.61 -11.11
CA GLY A 367 -2.77 17.86 -11.99
C GLY A 367 -2.98 18.54 -13.35
N THR A 368 -3.04 19.87 -13.38
CA THR A 368 -3.18 20.65 -14.63
C THR A 368 -1.92 20.57 -15.47
N VAL A 369 -0.77 20.75 -14.83
CA VAL A 369 0.55 20.53 -15.41
C VAL A 369 0.67 19.16 -16.05
N LEU A 370 0.41 18.09 -15.28
CA LEU A 370 0.60 16.72 -15.76
C LEU A 370 -0.35 16.37 -16.92
N ARG A 371 -1.58 16.91 -16.90
CA ARG A 371 -2.51 16.79 -18.03
C ARG A 371 -1.97 17.46 -19.29
N HIS A 372 -1.41 18.67 -19.18
CA HIS A 372 -0.81 19.36 -20.33
C HIS A 372 0.41 18.60 -20.89
N ILE A 373 1.28 18.11 -20.01
CA ILE A 373 2.43 17.28 -20.41
C ILE A 373 1.96 16.00 -21.11
N ALA A 374 0.93 15.34 -20.59
CA ALA A 374 0.37 14.13 -21.21
C ALA A 374 -0.20 14.40 -22.62
N GLN A 375 -0.71 15.60 -22.88
CA GLN A 375 -1.27 15.99 -24.18
C GLN A 375 -0.21 16.43 -25.19
N THR A 376 0.83 17.14 -24.72
CA THR A 376 1.81 17.80 -25.59
C THR A 376 3.13 17.04 -25.71
N GLY A 377 3.44 16.16 -24.75
CA GLY A 377 4.74 15.51 -24.63
C GLY A 377 5.88 16.45 -24.24
N ASP A 378 5.60 17.72 -23.93
CA ASP A 378 6.59 18.72 -23.54
C ASP A 378 6.77 18.72 -22.00
N PRO A 379 7.92 18.25 -21.48
CA PRO A 379 8.16 18.21 -20.04
C PRO A 379 8.41 19.60 -19.41
N ALA A 380 8.64 20.64 -20.22
CA ALA A 380 8.92 22.00 -19.77
C ALA A 380 7.68 22.90 -19.65
N ALA A 381 6.48 22.37 -19.95
CA ALA A 381 5.26 23.16 -19.90
C ALA A 381 4.83 23.51 -18.47
N ASP A 382 4.65 24.79 -18.15
CA ASP A 382 4.30 25.28 -16.80
C ASP A 382 2.79 25.40 -16.55
#